data_AF-A0A537X855-F1
#
_entry.id   AF-A0A537X855-F1
#
_cell.length_a   1.000
_cell.length_b   1.000
_cell.length_c   1.000
_cell.angle_alpha   90.00
_cell.angle_beta   90.00
_cell.angle_gamma   90.00
#
_symmetry.space_group_name_H-M   'P 1'
#
loop_
_entity.id
_entity.type
_entity.pdbx_description
1 polymer ?
#
loop_
_entity_poly.entity_id
_entity_poly.type
_entity_poly.pdbx_seq_one_letter_code
_entity_poly.pdbx_strand_id
1 'polypeptide(L)'
;MSPTEPEPLTLAEVVRRAVEICDAGARSRDVQDLLARLEDADEPITAVPDIEERMEAEAAAIDPDEPDPALTMARAITVYLAHRRDELDEDGETLLRLAARAEFGGDPPPAVAAWLVEQGVAV
;
A
#
# COMPACT_ATOMS: atom_id res chain seq x y z
N MET A 1 -19.41 4.13 31.33
CA MET A 1 -18.89 3.29 30.23
C MET A 1 -17.56 3.90 29.85
N SER A 2 -16.46 3.19 30.05
CA SER A 2 -15.16 3.66 29.55
C SER A 2 -15.20 3.72 28.02
N PRO A 3 -14.57 4.69 27.37
CA PRO A 3 -14.33 4.60 25.93
C PRO A 3 -13.50 3.33 25.71
N THR A 4 -13.99 2.40 24.90
CA THR A 4 -13.15 1.32 24.38
C THR A 4 -12.02 2.01 23.61
N GLU A 5 -10.77 1.69 23.92
CA GLU A 5 -9.66 2.13 23.07
C GLU A 5 -9.99 1.70 21.63
N PRO A 6 -9.80 2.58 20.63
CA PRO A 6 -10.09 2.22 19.24
C PRO A 6 -9.31 0.95 18.90
N GLU A 7 -10.00 0.01 18.23
CA GLU A 7 -9.38 -1.24 17.80
C GLU A 7 -8.17 -0.91 16.91
N PRO A 8 -7.03 -1.59 17.11
CA PRO A 8 -5.82 -1.29 16.36
C PRO A 8 -6.02 -1.68 14.89
N LEU A 9 -5.61 -0.78 14.00
CA LEU A 9 -5.69 -0.94 12.55
C LEU A 9 -5.06 -2.27 12.09
N THR A 10 -5.80 -3.05 11.31
CA THR A 10 -5.36 -4.36 10.82
C THR A 10 -4.58 -4.26 9.52
N LEU A 11 -3.82 -5.31 9.18
CA LEU A 11 -3.14 -5.37 7.88
C LEU A 11 -4.15 -5.32 6.73
N ALA A 12 -5.25 -6.06 6.83
CA ALA A 12 -6.31 -6.07 5.82
C ALA A 12 -6.90 -4.68 5.57
N GLU A 13 -7.11 -3.89 6.63
CA GLU A 13 -7.63 -2.51 6.52
C GLU A 13 -6.66 -1.59 5.77
N VAL A 14 -5.36 -1.70 6.07
CA VAL A 14 -4.33 -0.91 5.38
C VAL A 14 -4.20 -1.32 3.91
N VAL A 15 -4.18 -2.61 3.62
CA VAL A 15 -4.10 -3.12 2.24
C VAL A 15 -5.30 -2.68 1.43
N ARG A 16 -6.51 -2.76 2.01
CA ARG A 16 -7.73 -2.27 1.37
C ARG A 16 -7.62 -0.79 1.02
N ARG A 17 -7.13 0.03 1.95
CA ARG A 17 -6.90 1.46 1.70
C ARG A 17 -5.89 1.69 0.57
N ALA A 18 -4.79 0.95 0.57
CA ALA A 18 -3.77 1.06 -0.48
C ALA A 18 -4.33 0.67 -1.86
N VAL A 19 -5.12 -0.40 -1.94
CA VAL A 19 -5.79 -0.87 -3.15
C VAL A 19 -6.81 0.14 -3.65
N GLU A 20 -7.62 0.73 -2.77
CA GLU A 20 -8.58 1.78 -3.14
C GLU A 20 -7.90 2.99 -3.78
N ILE A 21 -6.70 3.36 -3.32
CA ILE A 21 -5.90 4.47 -3.86
C ILE A 21 -5.28 4.10 -5.22
N CYS A 22 -4.66 2.92 -5.31
CA CYS A 22 -3.91 2.50 -6.50
C CYS A 22 -4.80 1.95 -7.63
N ASP A 23 -5.99 1.43 -7.30
CA ASP A 23 -6.86 0.78 -8.26
C ASP A 23 -8.36 0.97 -7.94
N ALA A 24 -8.80 2.22 -7.78
CA ALA A 24 -10.20 2.58 -7.53
C ALA A 24 -11.20 2.01 -8.56
N GLY A 25 -10.73 1.60 -9.74
CA GLY A 25 -11.55 1.04 -10.82
C GLY A 25 -11.49 -0.49 -10.93
N ALA A 26 -10.77 -1.19 -10.05
CA ALA A 26 -10.52 -2.64 -10.12
C ALA A 26 -10.01 -3.10 -11.51
N ARG A 27 -9.06 -2.35 -12.06
CA ARG A 27 -8.50 -2.54 -13.41
C ARG A 27 -7.18 -3.30 -13.40
N SER A 28 -6.41 -3.25 -12.31
CA SER A 28 -5.17 -4.01 -12.18
C SER A 28 -5.47 -5.35 -11.54
N ARG A 29 -5.26 -6.44 -12.30
CA ARG A 29 -5.42 -7.81 -11.78
C ARG A 29 -4.51 -8.04 -10.58
N ASP A 30 -3.28 -7.56 -10.65
CA ASP A 30 -2.26 -7.85 -9.66
C ASP A 30 -2.54 -7.13 -8.34
N VAL A 31 -3.06 -5.90 -8.40
CA VAL A 31 -3.54 -5.18 -7.20
C VAL A 31 -4.75 -5.89 -6.58
N GLN A 32 -5.67 -6.41 -7.40
CA GLN A 32 -6.80 -7.19 -6.87
C GLN A 32 -6.37 -8.53 -6.28
N ASP A 33 -5.36 -9.18 -6.86
CA ASP A 33 -4.78 -10.42 -6.31
C ASP A 33 -4.08 -10.15 -4.96
N LEU A 34 -3.44 -8.99 -4.77
CA LEU A 34 -2.92 -8.56 -3.47
C LEU A 34 -4.03 -8.44 -2.43
N LEU A 35 -5.14 -7.78 -2.78
CA LEU A 35 -6.29 -7.63 -1.90
C LEU A 35 -6.84 -9.01 -1.49
N ALA A 36 -7.09 -9.90 -2.46
CA ALA A 36 -7.64 -11.22 -2.20
C ALA A 36 -6.75 -12.09 -1.30
N ARG A 37 -5.43 -11.90 -1.34
CA ARG A 37 -4.49 -12.66 -0.51
C ARG A 37 -4.42 -12.18 0.94
N LEU A 38 -4.78 -10.92 1.20
CA LEU A 38 -4.64 -10.26 2.50
C LEU A 38 -5.99 -9.77 3.07
N GLU A 39 -7.12 -10.07 2.42
CA GLU A 39 -8.45 -9.61 2.86
C GLU A 39 -8.86 -10.13 4.24
N ASP A 40 -8.34 -11.30 4.62
CA ASP A 40 -8.57 -11.96 5.92
C ASP A 40 -7.44 -11.72 6.95
N ALA A 41 -6.49 -10.83 6.65
CA ALA A 41 -5.38 -10.51 7.56
C ALA A 41 -5.82 -9.55 8.68
N ASP A 42 -6.62 -10.09 9.60
CA ASP A 42 -7.24 -9.36 10.72
C ASP A 42 -6.25 -9.07 11.88
N GLU A 43 -4.99 -9.49 11.78
CA GLU A 43 -3.99 -9.13 12.78
C GLU A 43 -3.71 -7.61 12.78
N PRO A 44 -3.46 -7.01 13.96
CA PRO A 44 -3.00 -5.62 14.04
C PRO A 44 -1.73 -5.43 13.21
N ILE A 45 -1.66 -4.37 12.41
CA ILE A 45 -0.49 -4.13 11.55
C ILE A 45 0.80 -3.94 12.35
N THR A 46 0.69 -3.52 13.62
CA THR A 46 1.81 -3.40 14.55
C THR A 46 2.33 -4.74 15.08
N ALA A 47 1.56 -5.81 14.93
CA ALA A 47 1.95 -7.16 15.30
C ALA A 47 2.60 -7.93 14.14
N VAL A 48 2.56 -7.39 12.91
CA VAL A 48 3.20 -7.99 11.74
C VAL A 48 4.71 -7.79 11.85
N PRO A 49 5.50 -8.87 11.99
CA PRO A 49 6.95 -8.76 11.98
C PRO A 49 7.43 -8.43 10.57
N ASP A 50 8.37 -7.47 10.47
CA ASP A 50 9.01 -7.05 9.21
C ASP A 50 8.01 -6.87 8.06
N ILE A 51 7.19 -5.81 8.17
CA ILE A 51 6.12 -5.53 7.22
C ILE A 51 6.66 -5.31 5.80
N GLU A 52 7.88 -4.78 5.68
CA GLU A 52 8.60 -4.62 4.43
C GLU A 52 8.84 -5.96 3.74
N GLU A 53 9.51 -6.91 4.43
CA GLU A 53 9.78 -8.24 3.90
C GLU A 53 8.46 -8.97 3.58
N ARG A 54 7.46 -8.86 4.46
CA ARG A 54 6.15 -9.47 4.27
C ARG A 54 5.49 -8.99 2.97
N MET A 55 5.46 -7.69 2.75
CA MET A 55 4.79 -7.10 1.59
C MET A 55 5.60 -7.29 0.30
N GLU A 56 6.92 -7.33 0.36
CA GLU A 56 7.78 -7.69 -0.77
C GLU A 56 7.55 -9.14 -1.21
N ALA A 57 7.45 -10.08 -0.26
CA ALA A 57 7.13 -11.48 -0.55
C ALA A 57 5.73 -11.66 -1.19
N GLU A 58 4.75 -10.88 -0.74
CA GLU A 58 3.40 -10.92 -1.33
C GLU A 58 3.39 -10.36 -2.76
N ALA A 59 4.04 -9.23 -3.00
CA ALA A 59 4.15 -8.66 -4.34
C ALA A 59 4.89 -9.62 -5.30
N ALA A 60 6.01 -10.20 -4.87
CA ALA A 60 6.80 -11.14 -5.67
C ALA A 60 6.05 -12.45 -5.96
N ALA A 61 5.13 -12.87 -5.08
CA ALA A 61 4.28 -14.04 -5.32
C ALA A 61 3.22 -13.79 -6.41
N ILE A 62 2.86 -12.53 -6.64
CA ILE A 62 1.86 -12.11 -7.65
C ILE A 62 2.57 -11.84 -8.98
N ASP A 63 3.58 -10.98 -8.97
CA ASP A 63 4.34 -10.59 -10.16
C ASP A 63 5.85 -10.64 -9.88
N PRO A 64 6.53 -11.76 -10.20
CA PRO A 64 7.93 -11.97 -9.85
C PRO A 64 8.94 -11.27 -10.78
N ASP A 65 8.53 -10.83 -11.96
CA ASP A 65 9.45 -10.40 -13.02
C ASP A 65 9.52 -8.87 -13.18
N GLU A 66 8.41 -8.23 -13.57
CA GLU A 66 8.33 -6.79 -13.82
C GLU A 66 7.11 -6.19 -13.12
N PRO A 67 7.19 -5.93 -11.80
CA PRO A 67 6.03 -5.67 -10.96
C PRO A 67 5.23 -4.47 -11.47
N ASP A 68 3.93 -4.70 -11.71
CA ASP A 68 2.93 -3.66 -12.01
C ASP A 68 3.19 -2.41 -11.14
N PRO A 69 3.34 -1.20 -11.73
CA PRO A 69 3.54 0.04 -11.00
C PRO A 69 2.49 0.30 -9.90
N ALA A 70 1.24 -0.06 -10.15
CA ALA A 70 0.15 0.05 -9.18
C ALA A 70 0.30 -0.94 -8.03
N LEU A 71 0.72 -2.19 -8.31
CA LEU A 71 1.03 -3.18 -7.27
C LEU A 71 2.20 -2.71 -6.40
N THR A 72 3.25 -2.20 -7.05
CA THR A 72 4.42 -1.63 -6.38
C THR A 72 4.02 -0.49 -5.44
N MET A 73 3.15 0.42 -5.90
CA MET A 73 2.68 1.53 -5.07
C MET A 73 1.71 1.11 -3.97
N ALA A 74 0.86 0.10 -4.19
CA ALA A 74 0.00 -0.46 -3.14
C ALA A 74 0.83 -1.08 -2.01
N ARG A 75 1.90 -1.80 -2.37
CA ARG A 75 2.91 -2.31 -1.43
C ARG A 75 3.55 -1.16 -0.63
N ALA A 76 4.04 -0.13 -1.32
CA ALA A 76 4.70 1.02 -0.71
C ALA A 76 3.78 1.79 0.24
N ILE A 77 2.52 2.01 -0.13
CA ILE A 77 1.52 2.65 0.76
C ILE A 77 1.28 1.79 2.00
N THR A 78 1.18 0.46 1.84
CA THR A 78 0.97 -0.44 2.97
C THR A 78 2.11 -0.35 3.98
N VAL A 79 3.37 -0.40 3.50
CA VAL A 79 4.56 -0.22 4.33
C VAL A 79 4.60 1.16 4.98
N TYR A 80 4.30 2.21 4.22
CA TYR A 80 4.26 3.58 4.74
C TYR A 80 3.27 3.72 5.90
N LEU A 81 2.03 3.28 5.69
CA LEU A 81 0.96 3.35 6.69
C LEU A 81 1.21 2.41 7.87
N ALA A 82 1.95 1.32 7.70
CA ALA A 82 2.41 0.51 8.82
C ALA A 82 3.23 1.32 9.83
N HIS A 83 3.99 2.32 9.37
CA HIS A 83 4.76 3.24 10.23
C HIS A 83 4.04 4.56 10.55
N ARG A 84 3.06 4.97 9.72
CA ARG A 84 2.32 6.24 9.78
C ARG A 84 0.80 6.03 9.84
N ARG A 85 0.35 5.16 10.74
CA ARG A 85 -1.06 4.74 10.85
C ARG A 85 -2.03 5.91 11.10
N ASP A 86 -1.55 6.99 11.68
CA ASP A 86 -2.30 8.22 11.91
C ASP A 86 -2.64 8.99 10.63
N GLU A 87 -2.01 8.65 9.51
CA GLU A 87 -2.21 9.27 8.19
C GLU A 87 -3.15 8.44 7.28
N LEU A 88 -3.84 7.43 7.81
CA LEU A 88 -4.73 6.54 7.02
C LEU A 88 -5.79 7.30 6.21
N ASP A 89 -6.33 8.37 6.82
CA ASP A 89 -7.40 9.20 6.26
C ASP A 89 -6.88 10.34 5.36
N GLU A 90 -5.57 10.45 5.14
CA GLU A 90 -5.00 11.42 4.20
C GLU A 90 -5.48 11.15 2.77
N ASP A 91 -5.44 12.20 1.95
CA ASP A 91 -5.86 12.10 0.56
C ASP A 91 -4.94 11.17 -0.25
N GLY A 92 -5.50 10.48 -1.24
CA GLY A 92 -4.78 9.45 -1.99
C GLY A 92 -3.57 9.98 -2.76
N GLU A 93 -3.62 11.21 -3.27
CA GLU A 93 -2.51 11.84 -3.99
C GLU A 93 -1.34 12.11 -3.02
N THR A 94 -1.65 12.59 -1.82
CA THR A 94 -0.69 12.80 -0.74
C THR A 94 -0.06 11.50 -0.27
N LEU A 95 -0.86 10.45 -0.04
CA LEU A 95 -0.34 9.13 0.33
C LEU A 95 0.56 8.53 -0.74
N LEU A 96 0.18 8.62 -2.02
CA LEU A 96 1.04 8.18 -3.12
C LEU A 96 2.39 8.89 -3.12
N ARG A 97 2.39 10.22 -2.97
CA ARG A 97 3.61 11.03 -2.94
C ARG A 97 4.51 10.68 -1.75
N LEU A 98 3.92 10.55 -0.55
CA LEU A 98 4.65 10.26 0.67
C LEU A 98 5.24 8.85 0.64
N ALA A 99 4.45 7.86 0.24
CA ALA A 99 4.90 6.48 0.08
C ALA A 99 6.00 6.35 -0.98
N ALA A 100 5.84 6.96 -2.16
CA ALA A 100 6.87 6.94 -3.20
C ALA A 100 8.18 7.57 -2.73
N ARG A 101 8.11 8.69 -1.98
CA ARG A 101 9.30 9.33 -1.41
C ARG A 101 9.96 8.46 -0.35
N ALA A 102 9.19 7.81 0.51
CA ALA A 102 9.71 6.93 1.56
C ALA A 102 10.39 5.69 0.97
N GLU A 103 9.76 5.08 -0.03
CA GLU A 103 10.23 3.86 -0.70
C GLU A 103 11.46 4.11 -1.57
N PHE A 104 11.42 5.13 -2.42
CA PHE A 104 12.43 5.33 -3.48
C PHE A 104 13.39 6.48 -3.20
N GLY A 105 13.30 7.14 -2.05
CA GLY A 105 14.14 8.29 -1.72
C GLY A 105 13.97 9.48 -2.66
N GLY A 106 12.88 9.54 -3.43
CA GLY A 106 12.63 10.56 -4.45
C GLY A 106 13.12 10.22 -5.86
N ASP A 107 13.57 8.99 -6.10
CA ASP A 107 13.99 8.51 -7.44
C ASP A 107 13.25 7.21 -7.81
N PRO A 108 11.92 7.25 -8.04
CA PRO A 108 11.15 6.06 -8.38
C PRO A 108 11.56 5.45 -9.72
N PRO A 109 11.44 4.12 -9.89
CA PRO A 109 11.66 3.47 -11.18
C PRO A 109 10.83 4.13 -12.31
N PRO A 110 11.32 4.17 -13.56
CA PRO A 110 10.64 4.88 -14.66
C PRO A 110 9.18 4.51 -14.87
N ALA A 111 8.82 3.23 -14.72
CA ALA A 111 7.44 2.77 -14.85
C ALA A 111 6.54 3.31 -13.73
N VAL A 112 7.05 3.34 -12.49
CA VAL A 112 6.35 3.92 -11.32
C VAL A 112 6.21 5.43 -11.47
N ALA A 113 7.26 6.13 -11.90
CA ALA A 113 7.23 7.57 -12.13
C ALA A 113 6.18 7.95 -13.19
N ALA A 114 6.14 7.22 -14.32
CA ALA A 114 5.15 7.44 -15.37
C ALA A 114 3.73 7.19 -14.86
N TRP A 115 3.51 6.10 -14.12
CA TRP A 115 2.22 5.78 -13.54
C TRP A 115 1.75 6.82 -12.51
N LEU A 116 2.65 7.32 -11.66
CA LEU A 116 2.33 8.39 -10.69
C LEU A 116 1.86 9.66 -11.38
N VAL A 117 2.49 10.04 -12.51
CA VAL A 117 2.04 11.18 -13.33
C VAL A 117 0.64 10.95 -13.90
N GLU A 118 0.30 9.72 -14.32
CA GLU A 118 -1.06 9.37 -14.75
C GLU A 118 -2.10 9.49 -13.62
N GLN A 119 -1.67 9.26 -12.37
CA GLN A 119 -2.49 9.48 -11.17
C GLN A 119 -2.57 10.97 -10.75
N GLY A 120 -1.89 11.87 -11.46
CA GLY A 120 -1.82 13.30 -11.12
C GLY A 120 -0.77 13.65 -10.06
N VAL A 121 0.07 12.71 -9.65
CA VAL A 121 1.12 12.89 -8.65
C VAL A 121 2.43 13.31 -9.34
N ALA A 122 2.95 14.48 -8.98
CA ALA A 122 4.29 14.89 -9.37
C ALA A 122 5.33 14.30 -8.40
N VAL A 123 6.32 13.60 -8.95
CA VAL A 123 7.51 13.08 -8.27
C VAL A 123 8.79 13.75 -8.75
#